data_AF-A0A0K9GAH2-F1
#
_entry.id   AF-A0A0K9GAH2-F1
#
_cell.length_a   1.000
_cell.length_b   1.000
_cell.length_c   1.000
_cell.angle_alpha   90.00
_cell.angle_beta   90.00
_cell.angle_gamma   90.00
#
_symmetry.space_group_name_H-M   'P 1'
#
loop_
_entity.id
_entity.type
_entity.pdbx_description
1 polymer ?
#
loop_
_entity_poly.entity_id
_entity_poly.type
_entity_poly.pdbx_seq_one_letter_code
_entity_poly.pdbx_strand_id
1 'polypeptide(L)'
;MDKLGRLKITEDRARSYKRLSEATPGGIVPYLWREPGTDHGNLSIGIQMEHHKQSDRIDVICKNDSPDEISFKVFFVTERTSHVSACFYSPADALVYFYEDDHIVLLNGHDRATISIMEQRNRKAVFEAMQRGTILPSPLARGYVICATMYHRILRPGEVSKLSNWTVSGKTKEEAMLLDYLVKKQTSIYH
;
A
#
# COMPACT_ATOMS: atom_id res chain seq x y z
N MET A 1 -26.98 1.48 29.79
CA MET A 1 -25.85 1.81 30.69
C MET A 1 -24.75 0.82 30.43
N ASP A 2 -23.72 1.30 29.75
CA ASP A 2 -22.55 0.57 29.30
C ASP A 2 -21.77 -0.02 30.47
N LYS A 3 -21.48 -1.31 30.37
CA LYS A 3 -20.35 -1.93 31.05
C LYS A 3 -19.55 -2.70 30.01
N LEU A 4 -18.83 -1.94 29.17
CA LEU A 4 -17.72 -2.47 28.41
C LEU A 4 -16.63 -2.90 29.40
N GLY A 5 -16.57 -4.22 29.56
CA GLY A 5 -15.56 -4.90 30.36
C GLY A 5 -14.16 -4.54 29.88
N ARG A 6 -13.27 -4.45 30.87
CA ARG A 6 -11.82 -4.42 30.70
C ARG A 6 -11.38 -5.55 29.78
N LEU A 7 -10.95 -5.21 28.57
CA LEU A 7 -10.05 -6.05 27.79
C LEU A 7 -8.62 -5.75 28.26
N LYS A 8 -8.17 -6.52 29.25
CA LYS A 8 -6.74 -6.79 29.44
C LYS A 8 -6.30 -7.59 28.21
N ILE A 9 -5.64 -6.93 27.26
CA ILE A 9 -4.86 -7.62 26.24
C ILE A 9 -3.46 -7.80 26.83
N THR A 10 -3.29 -8.91 27.54
CA THR A 10 -1.97 -9.49 27.81
C THR A 10 -1.60 -10.37 26.62
N GLU A 11 -0.34 -10.29 26.22
CA GLU A 11 0.31 -11.00 25.09
C GLU A 11 0.02 -10.45 23.69
N ASP A 12 0.65 -9.33 23.37
CA ASP A 12 1.01 -9.08 21.98
C ASP A 12 2.39 -8.40 21.99
N ARG A 13 3.46 -9.20 21.93
CA ARG A 13 4.71 -8.79 21.25
C ARG A 13 4.39 -8.71 19.75
N ALA A 14 3.39 -7.88 19.46
CA ALA A 14 2.49 -7.91 18.32
C ALA A 14 3.24 -7.61 17.06
N ARG A 15 2.74 -8.14 15.95
CA ARG A 15 3.19 -7.76 14.61
C ARG A 15 3.40 -6.24 14.55
N SER A 16 4.61 -5.82 14.22
CA SER A 16 4.99 -4.39 14.18
C SER A 16 4.26 -3.60 13.07
N TYR A 17 3.45 -4.30 12.26
CA TYR A 17 2.46 -3.69 11.38
C TYR A 17 1.01 -4.03 11.77
N LYS A 18 0.12 -3.09 11.48
CA LYS A 18 -1.34 -3.20 11.58
C LYS A 18 -1.96 -3.07 10.20
N ARG A 19 -2.78 -4.05 9.81
CA ARG A 19 -3.64 -3.96 8.62
C ARG A 19 -4.67 -2.86 8.82
N LEU A 20 -4.87 -1.98 7.83
CA LEU A 20 -5.74 -0.83 7.98
C LEU A 20 -7.13 -1.03 7.33
N SER A 21 -7.26 -1.86 6.29
CA SER A 21 -8.56 -2.17 5.66
C SER A 21 -8.69 -3.65 5.27
N GLU A 22 -9.92 -4.08 4.99
CA GLU A 22 -10.18 -5.38 4.39
C GLU A 22 -9.70 -5.45 2.93
N ALA A 23 -9.51 -6.69 2.45
CA ALA A 23 -8.98 -6.97 1.12
C ALA A 23 -10.15 -7.19 0.18
N THR A 24 -10.16 -6.44 -0.92
CA THR A 24 -10.92 -6.82 -2.10
C THR A 24 -10.06 -7.76 -2.95
N PRO A 25 -10.64 -8.81 -3.59
CA PRO A 25 -9.89 -9.68 -4.48
C PRO A 25 -9.15 -8.87 -5.56
N GLY A 26 -7.84 -9.05 -5.66
CA GLY A 26 -7.00 -8.32 -6.61
C GLY A 26 -6.74 -6.84 -6.27
N GLY A 27 -7.32 -6.33 -5.18
CA GLY A 27 -7.21 -4.93 -4.76
C GLY A 27 -6.01 -4.63 -3.88
N ILE A 28 -5.93 -3.37 -3.44
CA ILE A 28 -4.84 -2.86 -2.61
C ILE A 28 -5.22 -2.96 -1.13
N VAL A 29 -4.33 -3.54 -0.33
CA VAL A 29 -4.46 -3.61 1.13
C VAL A 29 -3.36 -2.78 1.79
N PRO A 30 -3.72 -1.73 2.55
CA PRO A 30 -2.79 -0.90 3.29
C PRO A 30 -2.43 -1.52 4.65
N TYR A 31 -1.17 -1.37 5.04
CA TYR A 31 -0.65 -1.73 6.36
C TYR A 31 0.19 -0.57 6.90
N LEU A 32 -0.04 -0.20 8.15
CA LEU A 32 0.83 0.72 8.88
C LEU A 32 1.87 -0.08 9.63
N TRP A 33 3.12 0.32 9.56
CA TRP A 33 4.17 -0.19 10.43
C TRP A 33 4.80 0.93 11.27
N ARG A 34 5.16 0.59 12.49
CA ARG A 34 5.91 1.47 13.41
C ARG A 34 7.00 0.69 14.12
N GLU A 35 8.03 1.41 14.55
CA GLU A 35 9.14 0.83 15.31
C GLU A 35 8.61 0.29 16.65
N PRO A 36 8.90 -0.98 17.00
CA PRO A 36 8.48 -1.54 18.29
C PRO A 36 9.04 -0.77 19.48
N GLY A 37 8.22 -0.61 20.53
CA GLY A 37 8.66 0.02 21.78
C GLY A 37 8.67 1.55 21.77
N THR A 38 8.23 2.18 20.68
CA THR A 38 7.99 3.62 20.65
C THR A 38 6.56 3.95 21.13
N ASP A 39 6.45 4.73 22.20
CA ASP A 39 5.16 5.14 22.78
C ASP A 39 4.57 6.30 21.95
N HIS A 40 3.98 5.96 20.80
CA HIS A 40 3.46 6.93 19.84
C HIS A 40 1.93 6.88 19.76
N GLY A 41 1.25 7.01 20.90
CA GLY A 41 -0.21 7.01 21.03
C GLY A 41 -0.97 8.10 20.24
N ASN A 42 -0.27 8.92 19.44
CA ASN A 42 -0.75 10.20 18.93
C ASN A 42 -0.60 10.34 17.40
N LEU A 43 -0.62 9.26 16.63
CA LEU A 43 -0.74 9.35 15.16
C LEU A 43 -2.12 8.84 14.74
N SER A 44 -2.99 9.78 14.39
CA SER A 44 -4.33 9.52 13.86
C SER A 44 -4.27 9.09 12.40
N ILE A 45 -5.12 8.14 12.03
CA ILE A 45 -5.13 7.53 10.70
C ILE A 45 -6.55 7.47 10.17
N GLY A 46 -6.78 8.06 9.01
CA GLY A 46 -7.97 7.90 8.18
C GLY A 46 -7.64 7.10 6.92
N ILE A 47 -8.63 6.41 6.38
CA ILE A 47 -8.53 5.69 5.11
C ILE A 47 -9.72 6.08 4.25
N GLN A 48 -9.44 6.44 3.00
CA GLN A 48 -10.45 6.65 1.98
C GLN A 48 -10.18 5.66 0.85
N MET A 49 -11.23 4.95 0.43
CA MET A 49 -11.17 3.99 -0.67
C MET A 49 -12.17 4.41 -1.73
N GLU A 50 -11.72 4.44 -2.97
CA GLU A 50 -12.53 4.75 -4.14
C GLU A 50 -12.44 3.56 -5.09
N HIS A 51 -13.59 2.96 -5.39
CA HIS A 51 -13.70 1.85 -6.32
C HIS A 51 -14.49 2.30 -7.55
N HIS A 52 -13.86 2.18 -8.71
CA HIS A 52 -14.47 2.35 -10.01
C HIS A 52 -14.24 1.10 -10.86
N LYS A 53 -15.02 0.96 -11.92
CA LYS A 53 -14.99 -0.23 -12.80
C LYS A 53 -13.58 -0.60 -13.29
N GLN A 54 -12.72 0.38 -13.51
CA GLN A 54 -11.37 0.19 -14.06
C GLN A 54 -10.28 0.79 -13.19
N SER A 55 -10.60 1.23 -11.98
CA SER A 55 -9.61 1.78 -11.07
C SER A 55 -9.99 1.56 -9.61
N ASP A 56 -8.98 1.22 -8.82
CA ASP A 56 -9.06 1.21 -7.37
C ASP A 56 -8.09 2.26 -6.87
N ARG A 57 -8.52 3.10 -5.95
CA ARG A 57 -7.65 4.04 -5.27
C ARG A 57 -7.83 3.93 -3.78
N ILE A 58 -6.71 4.02 -3.08
CA ILE A 58 -6.67 4.08 -1.64
C ILE A 58 -5.77 5.22 -1.17
N ASP A 59 -6.33 6.04 -0.31
CA ASP A 59 -5.66 7.14 0.35
C ASP A 59 -5.56 6.82 1.85
N VAL A 60 -4.35 6.82 2.39
CA VAL A 60 -4.06 6.73 3.81
C VAL A 60 -3.68 8.13 4.29
N ILE A 61 -4.49 8.70 5.16
CA ILE A 61 -4.31 10.04 5.72
C ILE A 61 -3.79 9.88 7.13
N CYS A 62 -2.61 10.44 7.41
CA CYS A 62 -1.94 10.37 8.69
C CYS A 62 -1.78 11.76 9.27
N LYS A 63 -2.13 11.96 10.55
CA LYS A 63 -1.92 13.21 11.28
C LYS A 63 -1.11 12.94 12.54
N ASN A 64 -0.08 13.75 12.76
CA ASN A 64 0.68 13.73 14.00
C ASN A 64 0.01 14.65 15.04
N ASP A 65 -0.70 14.03 16.00
CA ASP A 65 -1.31 14.70 17.15
C ASP A 65 -0.36 14.75 18.36
N SER A 66 0.89 14.33 18.19
CA SER A 66 1.89 14.28 19.25
C SER A 66 2.70 15.57 19.32
N PRO A 67 3.32 15.87 20.48
CA PRO A 67 4.23 17.00 20.60
C PRO A 67 5.61 16.75 19.96
N ASP A 68 5.90 15.51 19.55
CA ASP A 68 7.18 15.08 18.99
C ASP A 68 7.06 14.69 17.52
N GLU A 69 8.19 14.52 16.85
CA GLU A 69 8.23 13.97 15.51
C GLU A 69 7.89 12.47 15.51
N ILE A 70 7.10 12.02 14.54
CA ILE A 70 6.75 10.59 14.37
C ILE A 70 7.24 10.09 13.02
N SER A 71 8.03 9.01 13.06
CA SER A 71 8.42 8.21 11.89
C SER A 71 7.55 6.97 11.78
N PHE A 72 7.01 6.70 10.59
CA PHE A 72 6.21 5.51 10.31
C PHE A 72 6.35 5.07 8.86
N LYS A 73 5.93 3.83 8.59
CA LYS A 73 5.89 3.28 7.23
C LYS A 73 4.47 2.87 6.87
N VAL A 74 4.09 3.08 5.62
CA VAL A 74 2.86 2.53 5.06
C VAL A 74 3.23 1.60 3.92
N PHE A 75 2.72 0.37 4.00
CA PHE A 75 2.81 -0.62 2.94
C PHE A 75 1.49 -0.70 2.22
N PHE A 76 1.50 -0.72 0.89
CA PHE A 76 0.36 -1.10 0.08
C PHE A 76 0.68 -2.42 -0.60
N VAL A 77 -0.13 -3.44 -0.31
CA VAL A 77 0.07 -4.81 -0.79
C VAL A 77 -1.06 -5.17 -1.73
N THR A 78 -0.71 -5.71 -2.89
CA THR A 78 -1.65 -6.24 -3.89
C THR A 78 -1.30 -7.68 -4.19
N GLU A 79 -2.24 -8.58 -3.99
CA GLU A 79 -2.12 -10.00 -4.35
C GLU A 79 -3.00 -10.26 -5.58
N ARG A 80 -2.39 -10.64 -6.71
CA ARG A 80 -3.13 -10.92 -7.95
C ARG A 80 -3.80 -12.29 -7.89
N THR A 81 -5.10 -12.33 -8.12
CA THR A 81 -5.90 -13.57 -8.07
C THR A 81 -5.89 -14.36 -9.39
N SER A 82 -5.40 -13.73 -10.46
CA SER A 82 -5.23 -14.27 -11.80
C SER A 82 -3.76 -14.56 -12.09
N HIS A 83 -3.53 -15.42 -13.09
CA HIS A 83 -2.18 -15.68 -13.59
C HIS A 83 -1.66 -14.44 -14.31
N VAL A 84 -0.46 -13.98 -13.95
CA VAL A 84 0.22 -12.86 -14.58
C VAL A 84 1.36 -13.39 -15.45
N SER A 85 1.30 -13.14 -16.74
CA SER A 85 2.36 -13.53 -17.68
C SER A 85 3.70 -12.85 -17.36
N ALA A 86 3.66 -11.58 -16.96
CA ALA A 86 4.79 -10.81 -16.47
C ALA A 86 4.35 -9.69 -15.54
N CYS A 87 5.03 -9.53 -14.40
CA CYS A 87 4.87 -8.38 -13.52
C CYS A 87 6.21 -7.71 -13.26
N PHE A 88 6.35 -6.43 -13.60
CA PHE A 88 7.61 -5.70 -13.44
C PHE A 88 7.41 -4.24 -13.09
N TYR A 89 8.42 -3.64 -12.45
CA TYR A 89 8.50 -2.20 -12.26
C TYR A 89 9.18 -1.52 -13.46
N SER A 90 8.55 -0.51 -14.03
CA SER A 90 9.13 0.40 -15.03
C SER A 90 9.57 1.69 -14.34
N PRO A 91 10.89 1.94 -14.19
CA PRO A 91 11.38 3.19 -13.62
C PRO A 91 11.04 4.42 -14.47
N ALA A 92 10.92 4.25 -15.79
CA ALA A 92 10.60 5.35 -16.71
C ALA A 92 9.17 5.88 -16.51
N ASP A 93 8.24 4.98 -16.23
CA ASP A 93 6.82 5.33 -16.00
C ASP A 93 6.50 5.52 -14.50
N ALA A 94 7.41 5.09 -13.62
CA ALA A 94 7.19 4.94 -12.18
C ALA A 94 5.96 4.09 -11.85
N LEU A 95 5.78 2.99 -12.59
CA LEU A 95 4.61 2.11 -12.49
C LEU A 95 5.03 0.64 -12.42
N VAL A 96 4.23 -0.16 -11.71
CA VAL A 96 4.31 -1.62 -11.78
C VAL A 96 3.27 -2.11 -12.78
N TYR A 97 3.73 -2.84 -13.78
CA TYR A 97 2.88 -3.48 -14.79
C TYR A 97 2.52 -4.88 -14.34
N PHE A 98 1.27 -5.28 -14.51
CA PHE A 98 0.80 -6.66 -14.47
C PHE A 98 0.19 -6.99 -15.84
N TYR A 99 0.86 -7.85 -16.60
CA TYR A 99 0.34 -8.37 -17.86
C TYR A 99 -0.47 -9.64 -17.60
N GLU A 100 -1.79 -9.51 -17.57
CA GLU A 100 -2.70 -10.62 -17.40
C GLU A 100 -3.24 -11.08 -18.76
N ASP A 101 -3.91 -12.23 -18.78
CA ASP A 101 -4.27 -12.90 -20.04
C ASP A 101 -5.08 -12.01 -21.00
N ASP A 102 -5.99 -11.18 -20.49
CA ASP A 102 -6.89 -10.34 -21.30
C ASP A 102 -6.77 -8.83 -21.05
N HIS A 103 -5.91 -8.40 -20.13
CA HIS A 103 -5.81 -6.99 -19.74
C HIS A 103 -4.47 -6.67 -19.05
N ILE A 104 -4.19 -5.39 -18.94
CA ILE A 104 -3.03 -4.84 -18.24
C ILE A 104 -3.54 -4.10 -17.02
N VAL A 105 -2.94 -4.39 -15.87
CA VAL A 105 -3.13 -3.59 -14.65
C VAL A 105 -1.86 -2.80 -14.39
N LEU A 106 -2.00 -1.52 -14.09
CA LEU A 106 -0.91 -0.65 -13.64
C LEU A 106 -1.13 -0.36 -12.16
N LEU A 107 -0.11 -0.53 -11.34
CA LEU A 107 -0.09 -0.10 -9.94
C LEU A 107 0.87 1.08 -9.81
N ASN A 108 0.45 2.07 -9.04
CA ASN A 108 1.28 3.23 -8.76
C ASN A 108 2.59 2.83 -8.06
N GLY A 109 3.71 3.11 -8.73
CA GLY A 109 5.06 2.87 -8.24
C GLY A 109 5.81 4.18 -7.95
N HIS A 110 5.08 5.26 -7.65
CA HIS A 110 5.57 6.63 -7.40
C HIS A 110 7.02 6.68 -6.88
N ASP A 111 7.85 7.57 -7.44
CA ASP A 111 9.31 7.75 -7.28
C ASP A 111 9.93 7.65 -5.86
N ARG A 112 9.14 7.64 -4.80
CA ARG A 112 9.61 7.52 -3.41
C ARG A 112 9.20 6.21 -2.74
N ALA A 113 8.52 5.33 -3.45
CA ALA A 113 8.14 4.01 -2.96
C ALA A 113 9.29 3.03 -3.18
N THR A 114 9.60 2.24 -2.16
CA THR A 114 10.38 1.02 -2.38
C THR A 114 9.42 -0.08 -2.83
N ILE A 115 9.78 -0.89 -3.82
CA ILE A 115 8.88 -1.86 -4.46
C ILE A 115 9.44 -3.28 -4.40
N SER A 116 8.56 -4.24 -4.11
CA SER A 116 8.83 -5.67 -4.04
C SER A 116 7.80 -6.42 -4.86
N ILE A 117 8.23 -7.11 -5.91
CA ILE A 117 7.38 -7.94 -6.77
C ILE A 117 7.86 -9.38 -6.65
N MET A 118 7.01 -10.27 -6.11
CA MET A 118 7.37 -11.67 -5.89
C MET A 118 6.23 -12.61 -6.27
N GLU A 119 6.54 -13.86 -6.55
CA GLU A 119 5.53 -14.90 -6.65
C GLU A 119 4.83 -15.15 -5.31
N GLN A 120 3.53 -15.47 -5.31
CA GLN A 120 2.73 -15.70 -4.10
C GLN A 120 3.23 -16.85 -3.23
N ARG A 121 3.97 -17.81 -3.77
CA ARG A 121 4.67 -18.83 -2.94
C ARG A 121 5.63 -18.20 -1.92
N ASN A 122 6.13 -16.99 -2.18
CA ASN A 122 6.98 -16.20 -1.29
C ASN A 122 6.19 -15.24 -0.38
N ARG A 123 4.86 -15.32 -0.36
CA ARG A 123 3.98 -14.47 0.46
C ARG A 123 4.42 -14.35 1.91
N LYS A 124 4.82 -15.47 2.53
CA LYS A 124 5.33 -15.49 3.91
C LYS A 124 6.56 -14.58 4.07
N ALA A 125 7.51 -14.64 3.16
CA ALA A 125 8.73 -13.82 3.20
C ALA A 125 8.43 -12.32 3.03
N VAL A 126 7.46 -11.96 2.18
CA VAL A 126 6.98 -10.58 2.03
C VAL A 126 6.44 -10.05 3.35
N PHE A 127 5.52 -10.78 3.98
CA PHE A 127 4.95 -10.36 5.26
C PHE A 127 5.98 -10.34 6.39
N GLU A 128 6.91 -11.28 6.45
CA GLU A 128 8.01 -11.27 7.43
C GLU A 128 8.93 -10.04 7.25
N ALA A 129 9.23 -9.65 6.01
CA ALA A 129 9.98 -8.43 5.73
C ALA A 129 9.22 -7.18 6.20
N MET A 130 7.91 -7.13 5.94
CA MET A 130 7.03 -6.05 6.44
C MET A 130 6.99 -6.00 7.96
N GLN A 131 6.99 -7.15 8.67
CA GLN A 131 7.07 -7.17 10.14
C GLN A 131 8.33 -6.46 10.64
N ARG A 132 9.44 -6.58 9.91
CA ARG A 132 10.69 -5.87 10.20
C ARG A 132 10.74 -4.44 9.66
N GLY A 133 9.65 -3.94 9.06
CA GLY A 133 9.60 -2.61 8.46
C GLY A 133 10.45 -2.47 7.21
N THR A 134 10.66 -3.57 6.48
CA THR A 134 11.49 -3.62 5.26
C THR A 134 10.71 -4.22 4.11
N ILE A 135 11.27 -4.16 2.90
CA ILE A 135 10.80 -4.95 1.77
C ILE A 135 11.96 -5.75 1.18
N LEU A 136 11.62 -6.83 0.47
CA LEU A 136 12.59 -7.59 -0.32
C LEU A 136 12.61 -7.01 -1.74
N PRO A 137 13.64 -6.27 -2.16
CA PRO A 137 13.66 -5.69 -3.49
C PRO A 137 13.68 -6.79 -4.54
N SER A 138 12.68 -6.77 -5.40
CA SER A 138 12.57 -7.69 -6.54
C SER A 138 11.78 -6.97 -7.64
N PRO A 139 12.40 -6.67 -8.79
CA PRO A 139 11.78 -5.82 -9.80
C PRO A 139 10.88 -6.59 -10.78
N LEU A 140 10.86 -7.93 -10.73
CA LEU A 140 10.18 -8.78 -11.72
C LEU A 140 9.68 -10.10 -11.07
N ALA A 141 8.47 -10.52 -11.42
CA ALA A 141 7.96 -11.88 -11.18
C ALA A 141 6.97 -12.30 -12.28
N ARG A 142 6.49 -13.55 -12.22
CA ARG A 142 5.45 -14.12 -13.09
C ARG A 142 4.53 -15.07 -12.32
N GLY A 143 3.44 -15.51 -12.92
CA GLY A 143 2.46 -16.40 -12.29
C GLY A 143 1.53 -15.63 -11.35
N TYR A 144 1.17 -16.24 -10.22
CA TYR A 144 0.43 -15.53 -9.18
C TYR A 144 1.39 -14.63 -8.41
N VAL A 145 1.16 -13.33 -8.46
CA VAL A 145 2.10 -12.32 -7.93
C VAL A 145 1.55 -11.67 -6.66
N ILE A 146 2.46 -11.36 -5.74
CA ILE A 146 2.27 -10.43 -4.63
C ILE A 146 3.22 -9.25 -4.84
N CYS A 147 2.66 -8.05 -4.86
CA CYS A 147 3.40 -6.80 -4.96
C CYS A 147 3.22 -6.00 -3.67
N ALA A 148 4.31 -5.49 -3.12
CA ALA A 148 4.29 -4.59 -1.97
C ALA A 148 5.04 -3.30 -2.32
N THR A 149 4.41 -2.16 -2.08
CA THR A 149 5.06 -0.85 -2.11
C THR A 149 5.18 -0.31 -0.70
N MET A 150 6.29 0.34 -0.37
CA MET A 150 6.56 0.89 0.95
C MET A 150 6.86 2.38 0.86
N TYR A 151 6.16 3.17 1.66
CA TYR A 151 6.39 4.60 1.85
C TYR A 151 6.87 4.85 3.27
N HIS A 152 8.03 5.47 3.41
CA HIS A 152 8.53 5.97 4.69
C HIS A 152 8.18 7.45 4.82
N ARG A 153 7.63 7.84 5.96
CA ARG A 153 7.30 9.23 6.29
C ARG A 153 7.74 9.57 7.70
N ILE A 154 8.02 10.86 7.85
CA ILE A 154 8.35 11.53 9.09
C ILE A 154 7.40 12.74 9.14
N LEU A 155 6.65 12.91 10.22
CA LEU A 155 5.73 14.03 10.42
C LEU A 155 6.11 14.80 11.66
N ARG A 156 6.19 16.13 11.52
CA ARG A 156 6.35 17.04 12.66
C ARG A 156 5.02 17.19 13.41
N PRO A 157 5.05 17.69 14.65
CA PRO A 157 3.84 17.97 15.43
C PRO A 157 2.81 18.78 14.63
N GLY A 158 1.57 18.30 14.60
CA GLY A 158 0.45 18.94 13.91
C GLY A 158 0.38 18.71 12.40
N GLU A 159 1.40 18.11 11.78
CA GLU A 159 1.40 17.86 10.33
C GLU A 159 0.42 16.76 9.92
N VAL A 160 -0.12 16.92 8.72
CA VAL A 160 -0.97 15.93 8.05
C VAL A 160 -0.30 15.52 6.75
N SER A 161 -0.29 14.22 6.46
CA SER A 161 0.19 13.68 5.19
C SER A 161 -0.80 12.69 4.62
N LYS A 162 -0.94 12.75 3.29
CA LYS A 162 -1.74 11.81 2.50
C LYS A 162 -0.80 10.94 1.67
N LEU A 163 -0.99 9.63 1.77
CA LEU A 163 -0.29 8.63 0.98
C LEU A 163 -1.30 7.90 0.10
N SER A 164 -1.12 7.98 -1.21
CA SER A 164 -2.05 7.42 -2.18
C SER A 164 -1.41 6.29 -2.96
N ASN A 165 -2.15 5.20 -3.14
CA ASN A 165 -1.83 4.16 -4.10
C ASN A 165 -3.09 3.81 -4.91
N TRP A 166 -2.91 3.38 -6.15
CA TRP A 166 -4.01 3.02 -7.03
C TRP A 166 -3.61 1.93 -8.01
N THR A 167 -4.60 1.17 -8.45
CA THR A 167 -4.50 0.34 -9.65
C THR A 167 -5.43 0.87 -10.72
N VAL A 168 -5.02 0.78 -11.98
CA VAL A 168 -5.88 1.00 -13.14
C VAL A 168 -5.80 -0.20 -14.07
N SER A 169 -6.92 -0.58 -14.69
CA SER A 169 -7.00 -1.73 -15.60
C SER A 169 -7.49 -1.31 -16.99
N GLY A 170 -6.75 -1.67 -18.03
CA GLY A 170 -7.13 -1.45 -19.43
C GLY A 170 -6.88 -2.70 -20.28
N LYS A 171 -7.59 -2.83 -21.39
CA LYS A 171 -7.37 -3.93 -22.35
C LYS A 171 -6.07 -3.76 -23.14
N THR A 172 -5.62 -2.51 -23.30
CA THR A 172 -4.33 -2.18 -23.91
C THR A 172 -3.49 -1.32 -22.99
N LYS A 173 -2.19 -1.20 -23.32
CA LYS A 173 -1.27 -0.35 -22.57
C LYS A 173 -1.70 1.10 -22.64
N GLU A 174 -2.14 1.55 -23.81
CA GLU A 174 -2.58 2.93 -24.07
C GLU A 174 -3.81 3.28 -23.25
N GLU A 175 -4.79 2.37 -23.18
CA GLU A 175 -5.98 2.55 -22.34
C GLU A 175 -5.60 2.65 -20.87
N ALA A 176 -4.77 1.73 -20.37
CA ALA A 176 -4.34 1.73 -18.98
C ALA A 176 -3.53 2.98 -18.62
N MET A 177 -2.63 3.42 -19.51
CA MET A 177 -1.83 4.65 -19.33
C MET A 177 -2.70 5.91 -19.35
N LEU A 178 -3.72 5.97 -20.20
CA LEU A 178 -4.68 7.08 -20.21
C LEU A 178 -5.44 7.16 -18.88
N LEU A 179 -5.90 6.01 -18.37
CA LEU A 179 -6.57 5.94 -17.07
C LEU A 179 -5.65 6.37 -15.92
N ASP A 180 -4.40 5.90 -15.90
CA ASP A 180 -3.39 6.32 -14.91
C ASP A 180 -3.20 7.84 -14.93
N TYR A 181 -3.07 8.43 -16.12
CA TYR A 181 -2.95 9.87 -16.29
C TYR A 181 -4.16 10.64 -15.74
N LEU A 182 -5.37 10.16 -15.99
CA LEU A 182 -6.60 10.78 -15.49
C LEU A 182 -6.69 10.70 -13.96
N VAL A 183 -6.36 9.54 -13.36
CA VAL A 183 -6.32 9.36 -11.91
C VAL A 183 -5.29 10.29 -11.27
N LYS A 184 -4.07 10.36 -11.83
CA LYS A 184 -3.01 11.30 -11.37
C LYS A 184 -3.49 12.75 -11.43
N LYS A 185 -4.16 13.17 -12.51
CA LYS A 185 -4.68 14.54 -12.63
C LYS A 185 -5.76 14.87 -11.62
N GLN A 186 -6.65 13.94 -11.29
CA GLN A 186 -7.63 14.16 -10.22
C GLN A 186 -6.94 14.34 -8.85
N THR A 187 -5.79 13.71 -8.63
CA THR A 187 -5.03 13.88 -7.38
C THR A 187 -4.36 15.25 -7.27
N SER A 188 -4.02 15.88 -8.40
CA SER A 188 -3.25 17.13 -8.46
C SER A 188 -4.08 18.41 -8.28
N ILE A 189 -5.41 18.31 -8.21
CA ILE A 189 -6.31 19.47 -8.02
C ILE A 189 -6.36 19.92 -6.54
N TYR A 190 -5.74 19.16 -5.62
CA TYR A 190 -5.70 19.44 -4.18
C TYR A 190 -4.31 19.83 -3.65
N HIS A 191 -3.44 20.37 -4.52
CA HIS A 191 -2.15 20.95 -4.13
C HIS A 191 -2.18 22.47 -4.11
#